data_AF-A0A022R5W7-F1
#
_entry.id   AF-A0A022R5W7-F1
#
_cell.length_a   1.000
_cell.length_b   1.000
_cell.length_c   1.000
_cell.angle_alpha   90.00
_cell.angle_beta   90.00
_cell.angle_gamma   90.00
#
_symmetry.space_group_name_H-M   'P 1'
#
loop_
_entity.id
_entity.type
_entity.pdbx_description
1 polymer ?
#
loop_
_entity_poly.entity_id
_entity_poly.type
_entity_poly.pdbx_seq_one_letter_code
_entity_poly.pdbx_strand_id
1 'polypeptide(L)'
;DVIIYTADDRNIHSVSEILQGERSTLTLWFTRNSSHDEDAKLLTSLSNYSLKTPIHSMESFFPVLASNNMYWFPPEEASRFESGFDICSARLHVLGFNILPSGEEFYLSTQQNSSNFLKLLEEPLYLARGDELLEREFVNVLHALQVVQFYHWKTDEVKKASIDVVPLSELQRRKMNCVKVLLVKDLRLAESIFGDISGKCSKMSFDEFRFSDVVSEWEAYSFRLLEEMVISLPYWRTHQSIFSLNKKSTQFAGR
;
A
#
# COMPACT_ATOMS: atom_id res chain seq x y z
N ASP A 1 24.06 12.95 0.86
CA ASP A 1 23.86 13.32 2.28
C ASP A 1 23.01 12.28 2.98
N VAL A 2 23.22 12.09 4.28
CA VAL A 2 22.48 11.13 5.12
C VAL A 2 21.90 11.89 6.31
N ILE A 3 20.62 11.66 6.58
CA ILE A 3 19.93 12.20 7.76
C ILE A 3 19.66 11.04 8.70
N ILE A 4 20.04 11.18 9.97
CA ILE A 4 19.84 10.17 11.02
C ILE A 4 19.07 10.83 12.15
N TYR A 5 17.96 10.21 12.56
CA TYR A 5 17.12 10.63 13.67
C TYR A 5 16.67 9.39 14.47
N THR A 6 16.26 9.59 15.71
CA THR A 6 15.74 8.50 16.54
C THR A 6 14.28 8.20 16.17
N ALA A 7 13.90 6.93 16.19
CA ALA A 7 12.51 6.49 15.97
C ALA A 7 11.74 6.50 17.31
N ASP A 8 11.62 7.67 17.93
CA ASP A 8 10.88 7.90 19.18
C ASP A 8 9.77 8.95 18.99
N ASP A 9 8.95 9.14 20.02
CA ASP A 9 7.82 10.08 20.06
C ASP A 9 8.22 11.56 19.99
N ARG A 10 9.52 11.86 20.00
CA ARG A 10 10.06 13.22 19.89
C ARG A 10 10.38 13.61 18.46
N ASN A 11 10.52 12.64 17.56
CA ASN A 11 10.91 12.86 16.16
C ASN A 11 9.75 12.54 15.22
N ILE A 12 8.66 13.30 15.35
CA ILE A 12 7.55 13.25 14.41
C ILE A 12 7.96 14.02 13.15
N HIS A 13 8.05 13.32 12.03
CA HIS A 13 8.46 13.88 10.75
C HIS A 13 7.61 13.28 9.63
N SER A 14 7.51 14.02 8.53
CA SER A 14 6.82 13.57 7.32
C SER A 14 7.60 14.02 6.10
N VAL A 15 7.30 13.39 4.97
CA VAL A 15 7.81 13.78 3.66
C VAL A 15 6.68 14.50 2.95
N SER A 16 6.91 15.73 2.52
CA SER A 16 5.95 16.48 1.70
C SER A 16 5.76 15.82 0.34
N GLU A 17 4.57 15.99 -0.24
CA GLU A 17 4.25 15.45 -1.56
C GLU A 17 5.20 15.98 -2.66
N ILE A 18 5.68 15.08 -3.51
CA ILE A 18 6.52 15.42 -4.67
C ILE A 18 5.60 15.76 -5.84
N LEU A 19 5.45 17.05 -6.13
CA LEU A 19 4.54 17.53 -7.19
C LEU A 19 5.09 17.36 -8.61
N GLN A 20 6.42 17.31 -8.77
CA GLN A 20 7.10 17.15 -10.06
C GLN A 20 8.42 16.38 -9.88
N GLY A 21 8.76 15.54 -10.86
CA GLY A 21 9.98 14.73 -10.85
C GLY A 21 9.88 13.48 -9.96
N GLU A 22 11.02 12.97 -9.52
CA GLU A 22 11.12 11.79 -8.66
C GLU A 22 12.07 12.04 -7.48
N ARG A 23 11.77 11.39 -6.35
CA ARG A 23 12.63 11.38 -5.16
C ARG A 23 12.99 9.95 -4.80
N SER A 24 14.15 9.49 -5.24
CA SER A 24 14.72 8.21 -4.81
C SER A 24 15.30 8.35 -3.39
N THR A 25 14.78 7.60 -2.43
CA THR A 25 15.26 7.61 -1.04
C THR A 25 15.53 6.17 -0.59
N LEU A 26 16.67 5.96 0.08
CA LEU A 26 16.93 4.75 0.84
C LEU A 26 16.68 5.05 2.33
N THR A 27 15.65 4.44 2.91
CA THR A 27 15.33 4.57 4.33
C THR A 27 15.74 3.30 5.07
N LEU A 28 16.49 3.46 6.16
CA LEU A 28 17.02 2.36 6.96
C LEU A 28 16.60 2.53 8.43
N TRP A 29 16.24 1.43 9.08
CA TRP A 29 15.98 1.39 10.52
C TRP A 29 17.00 0.49 11.20
N PHE A 30 17.63 1.02 12.25
CA PHE A 30 18.58 0.25 13.06
C PHE A 30 17.95 -0.07 14.40
N THR A 31 18.03 -1.34 14.79
CA THR A 31 17.48 -1.84 16.05
C THR A 31 18.46 -2.81 16.70
N ARG A 32 18.54 -2.75 18.03
CA ARG A 32 19.28 -3.76 18.82
C ARG A 32 18.43 -5.00 19.11
N ASN A 33 17.13 -4.94 18.85
CA ASN A 33 16.22 -6.04 19.07
C ASN A 33 16.13 -6.91 17.81
N SER A 34 16.71 -8.10 17.87
CA SER A 34 16.77 -9.05 16.76
C SER A 34 15.40 -9.58 16.32
N SER A 35 14.31 -9.35 17.07
CA SER A 35 12.96 -9.68 16.58
C SER A 35 12.52 -8.80 15.41
N HIS A 36 13.22 -7.68 15.17
CA HIS A 36 12.97 -6.74 14.08
C HIS A 36 14.06 -6.81 12.99
N ASP A 37 14.77 -7.94 12.89
CA ASP A 37 15.72 -8.20 11.79
C ASP A 37 14.95 -8.46 10.49
N GLU A 38 14.59 -7.37 9.80
CA GLU A 38 13.94 -7.41 8.49
C GLU A 38 14.91 -7.82 7.37
N ASP A 39 16.22 -7.64 7.56
CA ASP A 39 17.25 -8.00 6.58
C ASP A 39 17.24 -9.50 6.32
N ALA A 40 17.15 -10.31 7.39
CA ALA A 40 17.05 -11.76 7.27
C ALA A 40 15.78 -12.19 6.51
N LYS A 41 14.64 -11.50 6.71
CA LYS A 41 13.39 -11.81 6.01
C LYS A 41 13.48 -11.44 4.53
N LEU A 42 14.00 -10.26 4.22
CA LEU A 42 14.24 -9.81 2.85
C LEU A 42 15.19 -10.76 2.11
N LEU A 43 16.33 -11.10 2.72
CA LEU A 43 17.29 -12.04 2.15
C LEU A 43 16.68 -13.41 1.88
N THR A 44 15.88 -13.92 2.82
CA THR A 44 15.17 -15.19 2.64
C THR A 44 14.21 -15.10 1.46
N SER A 45 13.40 -14.04 1.37
CA SER A 45 12.47 -13.78 0.27
C SER A 45 13.17 -13.71 -1.09
N LEU A 46 14.22 -12.88 -1.21
CA LEU A 46 15.00 -12.74 -2.44
C LEU A 46 15.73 -14.02 -2.83
N SER A 47 16.18 -14.83 -1.86
CA SER A 47 16.86 -16.09 -2.13
C SER A 47 15.95 -17.22 -2.60
N ASN A 48 14.68 -17.19 -2.18
CA ASN A 48 13.66 -18.12 -2.64
C ASN A 48 13.15 -17.78 -4.05
N TYR A 49 13.45 -16.58 -4.53
CA TYR A 49 13.07 -16.12 -5.86
C TYR A 49 13.87 -16.85 -6.94
N SER A 50 13.16 -17.46 -7.88
CA SER A 50 13.74 -18.03 -9.10
C SER A 50 13.37 -17.15 -10.29
N LEU A 51 14.38 -16.68 -11.03
CA LEU A 51 14.22 -15.93 -12.29
C LEU A 51 13.46 -16.71 -13.39
N LYS A 52 13.12 -17.98 -13.16
CA LYS A 52 12.35 -18.83 -14.07
C LYS A 52 10.87 -18.93 -13.73
N THR A 53 10.44 -18.33 -12.62
CA THR A 53 9.06 -18.44 -12.16
C THR A 53 8.17 -17.49 -12.97
N PRO A 54 7.03 -17.96 -13.53
CA PRO A 54 6.11 -17.11 -14.29
C PRO A 54 5.56 -15.95 -13.44
N ILE A 55 5.43 -14.77 -14.06
CA ILE A 55 4.92 -13.53 -13.44
C ILE A 55 3.60 -13.78 -12.70
N HIS A 56 2.69 -14.55 -13.30
CA HIS A 56 1.35 -14.83 -12.75
C HIS A 56 1.32 -15.80 -11.55
N SER A 57 2.46 -16.34 -11.12
CA SER A 57 2.53 -17.32 -10.03
C SER A 57 3.16 -16.78 -8.74
N MET A 58 3.45 -15.48 -8.69
CA MET A 58 4.15 -14.88 -7.55
C MET A 58 3.21 -14.04 -6.68
N GLU A 59 2.65 -14.67 -5.67
CA GLU A 59 2.01 -13.97 -4.54
C GLU A 59 3.01 -13.12 -3.74
N SER A 60 4.32 -13.37 -3.89
CA SER A 60 5.39 -12.80 -3.05
C SER A 60 5.82 -11.37 -3.37
N PHE A 61 5.40 -10.77 -4.49
CA PHE A 61 5.73 -9.37 -4.80
C PHE A 61 4.60 -8.40 -4.45
N PHE A 62 3.39 -8.90 -4.14
CA PHE A 62 2.31 -8.03 -3.72
C PHE A 62 2.63 -7.40 -2.36
N PRO A 63 2.29 -6.12 -2.18
CA PRO A 63 2.59 -5.42 -0.94
C PRO A 63 1.82 -6.06 0.21
N VAL A 64 2.49 -6.24 1.35
CA VAL A 64 1.85 -6.68 2.60
C VAL A 64 1.67 -5.45 3.48
N LEU A 65 0.48 -5.29 4.07
CA LEU A 65 0.26 -4.22 5.04
C LEU A 65 1.16 -4.42 6.26
N ALA A 66 1.86 -3.35 6.65
CA ALA A 66 2.40 -3.20 7.98
C ALA A 66 1.27 -3.09 9.03
N SER A 67 1.64 -3.08 10.31
CA SER A 67 0.67 -2.97 11.40
C SER A 67 -0.18 -1.69 11.27
N ASN A 68 -1.46 -1.79 11.64
CA ASN A 68 -2.45 -0.71 11.50
C ASN A 68 -2.05 0.60 12.18
N ASN A 69 -1.21 0.56 13.21
CA ASN A 69 -0.68 1.76 13.86
C ASN A 69 0.22 2.61 12.95
N MET A 70 0.75 2.04 11.86
CA MET A 70 1.55 2.75 10.86
C MET A 70 0.69 3.49 9.82
N TYR A 71 -0.55 3.04 9.62
CA TYR A 71 -1.44 3.58 8.59
C TYR A 71 -2.61 4.38 9.15
N TRP A 72 -2.90 4.30 10.45
CA TRP A 72 -3.92 5.13 11.06
C TRP A 72 -3.39 6.52 11.42
N PHE A 73 -4.12 7.56 11.03
CA PHE A 73 -3.84 8.93 11.39
C PHE A 73 -5.01 9.57 12.16
N PRO A 74 -4.77 10.28 13.27
CA PRO A 74 -3.46 10.45 13.92
C PRO A 74 -3.04 9.17 14.68
N PRO A 75 -1.73 8.88 14.83
CA PRO A 75 -1.25 7.63 15.42
C PRO A 75 -1.75 7.37 16.85
N GLU A 76 -2.02 8.44 17.62
CA GLU A 76 -2.53 8.35 19.00
C GLU A 76 -3.92 7.72 19.05
N GLU A 77 -4.69 7.89 17.98
CA GLU A 77 -6.06 7.37 17.84
C GLU A 77 -6.07 5.94 17.28
N ALA A 78 -4.93 5.39 16.86
CA ALA A 78 -4.82 4.07 16.23
C ALA A 78 -5.16 2.90 17.16
N SER A 79 -5.31 3.13 18.46
CA SER A 79 -5.76 2.09 19.42
C SER A 79 -7.26 2.15 19.70
N ARG A 80 -7.87 3.33 19.56
CA ARG A 80 -9.27 3.59 19.90
C ARG A 80 -10.17 3.57 18.67
N PHE A 81 -9.64 4.01 17.54
CA PHE A 81 -10.37 4.18 16.28
C PHE A 81 -11.64 5.01 16.48
N GLU A 82 -11.65 5.96 17.41
CA GLU A 82 -12.80 6.84 17.67
C GLU A 82 -12.82 7.98 16.65
N SER A 83 -11.65 8.51 16.31
CA SER A 83 -11.44 9.57 15.33
C SER A 83 -10.26 9.27 14.39
N GLY A 84 -10.15 10.04 13.31
CA GLY A 84 -9.08 9.88 12.32
C GLY A 84 -9.47 9.07 11.10
N PHE A 85 -8.49 8.51 10.42
CA PHE A 85 -8.67 7.73 9.21
C PHE A 85 -7.49 6.80 8.93
N ASP A 86 -7.75 5.75 8.15
CA ASP A 86 -6.71 4.99 7.49
C ASP A 86 -6.13 5.79 6.31
N ILE A 87 -4.81 5.97 6.30
CA ILE A 87 -4.09 6.78 5.31
C ILE A 87 -4.30 6.26 3.89
N CYS A 88 -4.27 4.93 3.69
CA CYS A 88 -4.44 4.34 2.37
C CYS A 88 -5.85 4.61 1.82
N SER A 89 -6.85 4.38 2.66
CA SER A 89 -8.26 4.59 2.36
C SER A 89 -8.57 6.07 2.11
N ALA A 90 -8.05 6.95 2.95
CA ALA A 90 -8.20 8.39 2.82
C ALA A 90 -7.55 8.91 1.52
N ARG A 91 -6.35 8.43 1.19
CA ARG A 91 -5.65 8.83 -0.04
C ARG A 91 -6.37 8.33 -1.29
N LEU A 92 -6.84 7.07 -1.32
CA LEU A 92 -7.69 6.55 -2.39
C LEU A 92 -8.94 7.42 -2.57
N HIS A 93 -9.58 7.78 -1.45
CA HIS A 93 -10.77 8.62 -1.47
C HIS A 93 -10.53 10.01 -2.07
N VAL A 94 -9.45 10.68 -1.67
CA VAL A 94 -9.04 11.98 -2.22
C VAL A 94 -8.73 11.88 -3.72
N LEU A 95 -8.20 10.75 -4.19
CA LEU A 95 -7.98 10.47 -5.61
C LEU A 95 -9.26 10.10 -6.38
N GLY A 96 -10.41 10.03 -5.70
CA GLY A 96 -11.73 9.76 -6.28
C GLY A 96 -12.16 8.29 -6.27
N PHE A 97 -11.39 7.41 -5.61
CA PHE A 97 -11.68 5.99 -5.53
C PHE A 97 -12.31 5.62 -4.19
N ASN A 98 -13.27 4.70 -4.23
CA ASN A 98 -13.89 4.12 -3.04
C ASN A 98 -13.59 2.62 -2.98
N ILE A 99 -13.54 2.08 -1.77
CA ILE A 99 -13.21 0.68 -1.51
C ILE A 99 -14.49 -0.14 -1.42
N LEU A 100 -14.53 -1.25 -2.14
CA LEU A 100 -15.57 -2.27 -2.05
C LEU A 100 -14.93 -3.62 -1.68
N PRO A 101 -15.14 -4.15 -0.47
CA PRO A 101 -14.57 -5.45 -0.09
C PRO A 101 -15.14 -6.60 -0.92
N SER A 102 -14.31 -7.59 -1.23
CA SER A 102 -14.71 -8.77 -2.02
C SER A 102 -15.60 -9.74 -1.24
N GLY A 103 -15.30 -9.98 0.04
CA GLY A 103 -15.99 -11.00 0.85
C GLY A 103 -17.50 -10.82 1.02
N GLU A 104 -18.26 -11.92 0.92
CA GLU A 104 -19.73 -11.95 1.00
C GLU A 104 -20.27 -11.66 2.43
N GLU A 105 -19.52 -12.03 3.47
CA GLU A 105 -19.91 -11.91 4.88
C GLU A 105 -19.72 -10.51 5.48
N PHE A 106 -20.09 -9.46 4.73
CA PHE A 106 -20.14 -8.11 5.31
C PHE A 106 -21.41 -7.95 6.14
N TYR A 107 -21.44 -8.61 7.30
CA TYR A 107 -22.52 -8.46 8.26
C TYR A 107 -22.33 -7.16 9.04
N LEU A 108 -23.20 -6.20 8.75
CA LEU A 108 -23.41 -4.98 9.54
C LEU A 108 -24.01 -5.34 10.91
N SER A 109 -23.27 -6.03 11.77
CA SER A 109 -23.62 -6.02 13.19
C SER A 109 -23.03 -4.76 13.81
N THR A 110 -23.89 -3.94 14.37
CA THR A 110 -23.63 -2.64 15.03
C THR A 110 -22.74 -2.73 16.28
N GLN A 111 -22.10 -3.88 16.49
CA GLN A 111 -21.30 -4.24 17.67
C GLN A 111 -19.92 -4.83 17.30
N GLN A 112 -19.49 -4.76 16.05
CA GLN A 112 -18.13 -5.18 15.71
C GLN A 112 -17.10 -4.13 16.13
N ASN A 113 -16.12 -4.56 16.92
CA ASN A 113 -14.96 -3.78 17.30
C ASN A 113 -14.30 -3.18 16.06
N SER A 114 -13.86 -1.93 16.17
CA SER A 114 -13.13 -1.18 15.14
C SER A 114 -11.96 -1.97 14.51
N SER A 115 -11.34 -2.87 15.27
CA SER A 115 -10.29 -3.79 14.83
C SER A 115 -10.68 -4.73 13.69
N ASN A 116 -11.96 -5.09 13.56
CA ASN A 116 -12.41 -6.00 12.51
C ASN A 116 -12.44 -5.32 11.14
N PHE A 117 -12.62 -4.00 11.09
CA PHE A 117 -12.68 -3.25 9.83
C PHE A 117 -11.31 -3.02 9.20
N LEU A 118 -10.24 -3.02 10.00
CA LEU A 118 -8.89 -2.91 9.45
C LEU A 118 -8.43 -4.21 8.81
N LYS A 119 -8.88 -5.36 9.31
CA LYS A 119 -8.62 -6.65 8.65
C LYS A 119 -9.16 -6.65 7.22
N LEU A 120 -10.27 -5.96 6.97
CA LEU A 120 -10.84 -5.78 5.63
C LEU A 120 -9.86 -5.16 4.63
N LEU A 121 -8.92 -4.34 5.12
CA LEU A 121 -7.90 -3.69 4.30
C LEU A 121 -6.78 -4.65 3.91
N GLU A 122 -6.62 -5.75 4.64
CA GLU A 122 -5.68 -6.84 4.37
C GLU A 122 -6.28 -7.88 3.41
N GLU A 123 -7.60 -7.91 3.27
CA GLU A 123 -8.34 -8.84 2.42
C GLU A 123 -8.52 -8.33 0.98
N PRO A 124 -8.84 -9.22 0.03
CA PRO A 124 -9.14 -8.84 -1.35
C PRO A 124 -10.31 -7.85 -1.46
N LEU A 125 -10.14 -6.85 -2.33
CA LEU A 125 -11.10 -5.77 -2.51
C LEU A 125 -11.13 -5.27 -3.96
N TYR A 126 -12.20 -4.55 -4.29
CA TYR A 126 -12.39 -3.84 -5.54
C TYR A 126 -12.38 -2.34 -5.30
N LEU A 127 -12.10 -1.60 -6.37
CA LEU A 127 -12.20 -0.15 -6.38
C LEU A 127 -13.42 0.29 -7.20
N ALA A 128 -14.07 1.34 -6.73
CA ALA A 128 -15.17 1.98 -7.43
C ALA A 128 -14.92 3.49 -7.58
N ARG A 129 -15.43 4.09 -8.64
CA ARG A 129 -15.40 5.54 -8.87
C ARG A 129 -16.80 5.99 -9.27
N GLY A 130 -17.40 6.88 -8.49
CA GLY A 130 -18.82 7.20 -8.64
C GLY A 130 -19.69 5.94 -8.51
N ASP A 131 -20.46 5.65 -9.57
CA ASP A 131 -21.35 4.49 -9.67
C ASP A 131 -20.75 3.31 -10.47
N GLU A 132 -19.47 3.41 -10.84
CA GLU A 132 -18.76 2.46 -11.69
C GLU A 132 -17.79 1.60 -10.85
N LEU A 133 -17.89 0.28 -11.00
CA LEU A 133 -17.01 -0.70 -10.36
C LEU A 133 -15.90 -1.13 -11.33
N LEU A 134 -14.66 -1.18 -10.84
CA LEU A 134 -13.55 -1.82 -11.55
C LEU A 134 -13.64 -3.34 -11.34
N GLU A 135 -13.69 -4.10 -12.43
CA GLU A 135 -13.79 -5.57 -12.38
C GLU A 135 -12.52 -6.26 -11.84
N ARG A 136 -11.39 -5.56 -11.77
CA ARG A 136 -10.14 -6.10 -11.24
C ARG A 136 -10.15 -6.11 -9.72
N GLU A 137 -9.96 -7.30 -9.15
CA GLU A 137 -9.73 -7.48 -7.72
C GLU A 137 -8.27 -7.15 -7.36
N PHE A 138 -8.09 -6.47 -6.23
CA PHE A 138 -6.80 -6.16 -5.63
C PHE A 138 -6.62 -7.02 -4.39
N VAL A 139 -5.41 -7.56 -4.22
CA VAL A 139 -5.02 -8.35 -3.05
C VAL A 139 -5.33 -7.67 -1.71
N ASN A 140 -5.12 -6.35 -1.60
CA ASN A 140 -5.39 -5.55 -0.41
C ASN A 140 -5.40 -4.05 -0.74
N VAL A 141 -5.65 -3.19 0.27
CA VAL A 141 -5.75 -1.73 0.07
C VAL A 141 -4.43 -1.10 -0.38
N LEU A 142 -3.30 -1.65 0.07
CA LEU A 142 -1.99 -1.10 -0.25
C LEU A 142 -1.64 -1.37 -1.72
N HIS A 143 -1.95 -2.57 -2.21
CA HIS A 143 -1.85 -2.90 -3.63
C HIS A 143 -2.72 -1.96 -4.47
N ALA A 144 -3.98 -1.76 -4.07
CA ALA A 144 -4.88 -0.84 -4.75
C ALA A 144 -4.33 0.61 -4.80
N LEU A 145 -3.81 1.11 -3.67
CA LEU A 145 -3.21 2.45 -3.60
C LEU A 145 -1.98 2.58 -4.49
N GLN A 146 -1.07 1.60 -4.46
CA GLN A 146 0.15 1.62 -5.27
C GLN A 146 -0.15 1.66 -6.77
N VAL A 147 -1.15 0.88 -7.23
CA VAL A 147 -1.58 0.90 -8.63
C VAL A 147 -2.21 2.24 -9.00
N VAL A 148 -3.07 2.81 -8.15
CA VAL A 148 -3.68 4.13 -8.40
C VAL A 148 -2.62 5.24 -8.42
N GLN A 149 -1.62 5.19 -7.54
CA GLN A 149 -0.52 6.14 -7.54
C GLN A 149 0.35 5.99 -8.79
N PHE A 150 0.63 4.75 -9.21
CA PHE A 150 1.34 4.47 -10.45
C PHE A 150 0.59 5.00 -11.67
N TYR A 151 -0.74 4.83 -11.72
CA TYR A 151 -1.60 5.42 -12.73
C TYR A 151 -1.38 6.93 -12.82
N HIS A 152 -1.55 7.64 -11.70
CA HIS A 152 -1.37 9.09 -11.66
C HIS A 152 0.05 9.52 -12.05
N TRP A 153 1.06 8.75 -11.67
CA TRP A 153 2.45 9.02 -12.07
C TRP A 153 2.70 8.81 -13.57
N LYS A 154 2.11 7.78 -14.17
CA LYS A 154 2.31 7.40 -15.58
C LYS A 154 1.28 7.97 -16.55
N THR A 155 0.33 8.79 -16.07
CA THR A 155 -0.77 9.34 -16.89
C THR A 155 -0.33 10.08 -18.16
N ASP A 156 0.91 10.59 -18.24
CA ASP A 156 1.45 11.23 -19.45
C ASP A 156 1.94 10.23 -20.53
N GLU A 157 2.25 8.97 -20.17
CA GLU A 157 2.84 7.95 -21.06
C GLU A 157 1.81 6.91 -21.56
N VAL A 158 0.68 6.82 -20.87
CA VAL A 158 -0.28 5.72 -21.01
C VAL A 158 -1.38 6.09 -22.02
N LYS A 159 -1.51 5.30 -23.10
CA LYS A 159 -2.47 5.56 -24.20
C LYS A 159 -3.93 5.33 -23.76
N LYS A 160 -4.82 6.21 -24.20
CA LYS A 160 -6.27 6.15 -23.93
C LYS A 160 -6.93 4.93 -24.58
N ALA A 161 -7.77 4.20 -23.84
CA ALA A 161 -8.56 3.05 -24.29
C ALA A 161 -9.79 2.79 -23.38
N SER A 162 -10.87 2.16 -23.86
CA SER A 162 -12.13 1.98 -23.11
C SER A 162 -12.03 1.19 -21.79
N ILE A 163 -12.93 1.41 -20.83
CA ILE A 163 -12.90 0.76 -19.50
C ILE A 163 -13.83 -0.46 -19.43
N ASP A 164 -13.39 -1.53 -18.77
CA ASP A 164 -14.26 -2.62 -18.29
C ASP A 164 -14.85 -2.21 -16.92
N VAL A 165 -15.96 -1.47 -16.94
CA VAL A 165 -16.70 -1.05 -15.75
C VAL A 165 -18.08 -1.68 -15.71
N VAL A 166 -18.48 -2.07 -14.50
CA VAL A 166 -19.83 -2.58 -14.23
C VAL A 166 -20.58 -1.59 -13.34
N PRO A 167 -21.87 -1.31 -13.61
CA PRO A 167 -22.68 -0.51 -12.72
C PRO A 167 -22.78 -1.13 -11.32
N LEU A 168 -22.62 -0.31 -10.27
CA LEU A 168 -22.81 -0.76 -8.90
C LEU A 168 -24.27 -1.12 -8.60
N SER A 169 -24.48 -2.32 -8.04
CA SER A 169 -25.76 -2.69 -7.41
C SER A 169 -26.03 -1.83 -6.17
N GLU A 170 -27.30 -1.78 -5.75
CA GLU A 170 -27.69 -1.03 -4.54
C GLU A 170 -27.01 -1.56 -3.28
N LEU A 171 -26.85 -2.89 -3.17
CA LEU A 171 -26.16 -3.53 -2.07
C LEU A 171 -24.68 -3.13 -2.01
N GLN A 172 -23.98 -3.13 -3.15
CA GLN A 172 -22.58 -2.72 -3.23
C GLN A 172 -22.42 -1.24 -2.86
N ARG A 173 -23.33 -0.37 -3.30
CA ARG A 173 -23.34 1.06 -2.90
C ARG A 173 -23.48 1.24 -1.39
N ARG A 174 -24.39 0.50 -0.76
CA ARG A 174 -24.57 0.54 0.69
C ARG A 174 -23.30 0.04 1.42
N LYS A 175 -22.73 -1.08 0.98
CA LYS A 175 -21.49 -1.65 1.54
C LYS A 175 -20.33 -0.65 1.46
N MET A 176 -20.11 -0.07 0.28
CA MET A 176 -19.10 0.95 0.02
C MET A 176 -19.26 2.17 0.93
N ASN A 177 -20.48 2.70 1.06
CA ASN A 177 -20.75 3.84 1.93
C ASN A 177 -20.48 3.54 3.41
N CYS A 178 -20.83 2.34 3.88
CA CYS A 178 -20.51 1.91 5.25
C CYS A 178 -19.00 1.86 5.48
N VAL A 179 -18.25 1.22 4.57
CA VAL A 179 -16.79 1.11 4.64
C VAL A 179 -16.14 2.49 4.65
N LYS A 180 -16.61 3.40 3.80
CA LYS A 180 -16.11 4.79 3.75
C LYS A 180 -16.25 5.50 5.09
N VAL A 181 -17.43 5.44 5.72
CA VAL A 181 -17.69 6.11 7.01
C VAL A 181 -16.83 5.54 8.14
N LEU A 182 -16.50 4.25 8.07
CA LEU A 182 -15.71 3.58 9.10
C LEU A 182 -14.20 3.89 8.98
N LEU A 183 -13.69 3.91 7.75
CA LEU A 183 -12.25 4.08 7.48
C LEU A 183 -11.83 5.55 7.37
N VAL A 184 -12.74 6.44 7.02
CA VAL A 184 -12.49 7.88 6.86
C VAL A 184 -13.47 8.65 7.73
N LYS A 185 -13.20 8.69 9.05
CA LYS A 185 -14.10 9.35 10.02
C LYS A 185 -14.00 10.87 9.97
N ASP A 186 -12.84 11.40 9.62
CA ASP A 186 -12.62 12.83 9.39
C ASP A 186 -12.19 13.11 7.95
N LEU A 187 -13.18 13.23 7.07
CA LEU A 187 -12.97 13.51 5.66
C LEU A 187 -12.31 14.87 5.41
N ARG A 188 -12.69 15.89 6.19
CA ARG A 188 -12.16 17.26 6.00
C ARG A 188 -10.68 17.32 6.36
N LEU A 189 -10.28 16.62 7.41
CA LEU A 189 -8.86 16.50 7.77
C LEU A 189 -8.07 15.74 6.69
N ALA A 190 -8.62 14.65 6.14
CA ALA A 190 -7.99 13.90 5.05
C ALA A 190 -7.77 14.78 3.81
N GLU A 191 -8.79 15.51 3.37
CA GLU A 191 -8.72 16.45 2.24
C GLU A 191 -7.70 17.58 2.51
N SER A 192 -7.65 18.09 3.74
CA SER A 192 -6.67 19.11 4.13
C SER A 192 -5.23 18.59 4.10
N ILE A 193 -4.99 17.32 4.44
CA ILE A 193 -3.64 16.74 4.52
C ILE A 193 -3.14 16.31 3.15
N PHE A 194 -3.99 15.63 2.37
CA PHE A 194 -3.61 15.09 1.06
C PHE A 194 -3.87 16.06 -0.09
N GLY A 195 -4.48 17.22 0.20
CA GLY A 195 -4.89 18.21 -0.79
C GLY A 195 -6.25 17.86 -1.42
N ASP A 196 -7.06 18.88 -1.69
CA ASP A 196 -8.32 18.71 -2.40
C ASP A 196 -8.05 18.58 -3.92
N ILE A 197 -7.98 17.34 -4.39
CA ILE A 197 -8.05 17.02 -5.83
C ILE A 197 -9.53 16.80 -6.24
N SER A 198 -10.44 16.66 -5.28
CA SER A 198 -11.86 16.39 -5.52
C SER A 198 -12.51 17.48 -6.37
N GLY A 199 -12.10 18.75 -6.21
CA GLY A 199 -12.56 19.85 -7.06
C GLY A 199 -12.25 19.70 -8.56
N LYS A 200 -11.18 18.97 -8.93
CA LYS A 200 -10.82 18.65 -10.33
C LYS A 200 -11.29 17.25 -10.75
N CYS A 201 -11.35 16.29 -9.81
CA CYS A 201 -11.59 14.87 -10.07
C CYS A 201 -13.08 14.47 -9.97
N SER A 202 -13.91 15.21 -9.23
CA SER A 202 -15.34 14.92 -9.00
C SER A 202 -16.23 14.98 -10.25
N LYS A 203 -15.72 15.50 -11.37
CA LYS A 203 -16.41 15.50 -12.68
C LYS A 203 -15.80 14.53 -13.68
N MET A 204 -14.73 13.85 -13.31
CA MET A 204 -14.12 12.84 -14.16
C MET A 204 -14.83 11.51 -13.87
N SER A 205 -15.62 11.05 -14.84
CA SER A 205 -15.85 9.61 -15.06
C SER A 205 -14.48 8.91 -15.15
N PHE A 206 -14.43 7.58 -15.15
CA PHE A 206 -13.20 6.95 -15.63
C PHE A 206 -12.86 7.55 -17.00
N ASP A 207 -11.80 8.35 -17.07
CA ASP A 207 -11.25 8.84 -18.32
C ASP A 207 -10.73 7.62 -19.07
N GLU A 208 -11.04 7.50 -20.36
CA GLU A 208 -10.79 6.38 -21.28
C GLU A 208 -9.46 5.67 -21.00
N PHE A 209 -9.45 4.76 -20.03
CA PHE A 209 -8.34 3.85 -19.81
C PHE A 209 -8.78 2.48 -19.31
N ARG A 210 -8.23 1.41 -19.89
CA ARG A 210 -8.35 0.05 -19.33
C ARG A 210 -7.54 -0.02 -18.05
N PHE A 211 -8.14 0.22 -16.88
CA PHE A 211 -7.45 0.09 -15.60
C PHE A 211 -6.74 -1.28 -15.43
N SER A 212 -7.25 -2.33 -16.09
CA SER A 212 -6.58 -3.64 -16.23
C SER A 212 -5.17 -3.55 -16.81
N ASP A 213 -4.94 -2.66 -17.77
CA ASP A 213 -3.65 -2.48 -18.44
C ASP A 213 -2.67 -1.76 -17.52
N VAL A 214 -3.15 -0.81 -16.70
CA VAL A 214 -2.35 -0.15 -15.65
C VAL A 214 -1.95 -1.14 -14.58
N VAL A 215 -2.86 -2.02 -14.17
CA VAL A 215 -2.53 -3.09 -13.22
C VAL A 215 -1.46 -3.99 -13.81
N SER A 216 -1.62 -4.41 -15.07
CA SER A 216 -0.65 -5.25 -15.77
C SER A 216 0.71 -4.55 -15.95
N GLU A 217 0.71 -3.25 -16.23
CA GLU A 217 1.91 -2.44 -16.38
C GLU A 217 2.62 -2.24 -15.04
N TRP A 218 1.86 -2.00 -13.96
CA TRP A 218 2.37 -1.93 -12.60
C TRP A 218 2.97 -3.26 -12.14
N GLU A 219 2.29 -4.38 -12.43
CA GLU A 219 2.79 -5.74 -12.16
C GLU A 219 4.10 -5.98 -12.92
N ALA A 220 4.15 -5.66 -14.21
CA ALA A 220 5.36 -5.79 -15.02
C ALA A 220 6.49 -4.87 -14.55
N TYR A 221 6.18 -3.63 -14.16
CA TYR A 221 7.16 -2.68 -13.61
C TYR A 221 7.74 -3.19 -12.29
N SER A 222 6.89 -3.60 -11.36
CA SER A 222 7.28 -4.14 -10.05
C SER A 222 8.11 -5.42 -10.20
N PHE A 223 7.74 -6.28 -11.15
CA PHE A 223 8.49 -7.48 -11.47
C PHE A 223 9.91 -7.18 -11.97
N ARG A 224 10.07 -6.22 -12.90
CA ARG A 224 11.40 -5.80 -13.38
C ARG A 224 12.28 -5.29 -12.23
N LEU A 225 11.72 -4.49 -11.33
CA LEU A 225 12.45 -4.02 -10.15
C LEU A 225 12.91 -5.18 -9.26
N LEU A 226 12.03 -6.17 -9.04
CA LEU A 226 12.38 -7.37 -8.28
C LEU A 226 13.50 -8.18 -8.95
N GLU A 227 13.45 -8.35 -10.28
CA GLU A 227 14.53 -8.99 -11.03
C GLU A 227 15.85 -8.23 -10.88
N GLU A 228 15.84 -6.91 -11.01
CA GLU A 228 17.02 -6.05 -10.80
C GLU A 228 17.59 -6.21 -9.38
N MET A 229 16.72 -6.28 -8.36
CA MET A 229 17.14 -6.53 -6.97
C MET A 229 17.79 -7.91 -6.82
N VAL A 230 17.20 -8.95 -7.39
CA VAL A 230 17.74 -10.33 -7.32
C VAL A 230 19.07 -10.44 -8.05
N ILE A 231 19.20 -9.83 -9.23
CA ILE A 231 20.46 -9.78 -10.00
C ILE A 231 21.54 -9.01 -9.23
N SER A 232 21.15 -7.98 -8.47
CA SER A 232 22.07 -7.16 -7.67
C SER A 232 22.52 -7.85 -6.37
N LEU A 233 21.78 -8.84 -5.88
CA LEU A 233 22.03 -9.49 -4.59
C LEU A 233 23.45 -10.10 -4.45
N PRO A 234 24.01 -10.81 -5.45
CA PRO A 234 25.40 -11.29 -5.38
C PRO A 234 26.42 -10.15 -5.28
N TYR A 235 26.15 -9.03 -5.96
CA TYR A 235 27.00 -7.84 -5.89
C TYR A 235 26.97 -7.25 -4.48
N TRP A 236 25.78 -7.10 -3.88
CA TRP A 236 25.63 -6.63 -2.50
C TRP A 236 26.35 -7.52 -1.49
N ARG A 237 26.31 -8.85 -1.67
CA ARG A 237 27.07 -9.81 -0.84
C ARG A 237 28.58 -9.67 -1.01
N THR A 238 29.05 -9.53 -2.25
CA THR A 238 30.48 -9.40 -2.56
C THR A 238 31.06 -8.13 -1.95
N HIS A 239 30.30 -7.03 -1.97
CA HIS A 239 30.71 -5.74 -1.42
C HIS A 239 30.38 -5.57 0.06
N GLN A 240 29.93 -6.64 0.74
CA GLN A 240 29.56 -6.61 2.15
C GLN A 240 28.55 -5.51 2.49
N SER A 241 27.67 -5.19 1.54
CA SER A 241 26.57 -4.22 1.72
C SER A 241 25.35 -4.86 2.40
N ILE A 242 25.26 -6.19 2.37
CA ILE A 242 24.29 -6.98 3.13
C ILE A 242 25.02 -8.08 3.89
N PHE A 243 24.73 -8.20 5.19
CA PHE A 243 25.34 -9.19 6.07
C PHE A 243 24.39 -10.35 6.33
N SER A 244 24.78 -11.56 5.94
CA SER A 244 24.11 -12.76 6.44
C SER A 244 24.59 -13.01 7.87
N LEU A 245 23.77 -12.69 8.87
CA LEU A 245 24.04 -13.05 10.25
C LEU A 245 24.01 -14.58 10.38
N ASN A 246 25.18 -15.21 10.35
CA ASN A 246 25.31 -16.61 10.72
C ASN A 246 25.01 -16.72 12.22
N LYS A 247 23.86 -17.33 12.57
CA LYS A 247 23.40 -17.61 13.94
C LYS A 247 24.37 -18.44 14.81
N LYS A 248 25.59 -18.74 14.33
CA LYS A 248 26.59 -19.58 15.01
C LYS A 248 27.67 -18.80 15.78
N SER A 249 27.56 -17.48 15.97
CA SER A 249 28.63 -16.70 16.61
C SER A 249 28.20 -15.83 17.81
N THR A 250 27.24 -16.30 18.61
CA THR A 250 27.09 -15.87 20.01
C THR A 250 27.55 -16.99 20.96
N GLN A 251 28.81 -17.38 20.82
CA GLN A 251 29.59 -17.98 21.90
C GLN A 251 30.97 -17.33 21.92
N PHE A 252 31.02 -16.12 22.45
CA PHE A 252 32.18 -15.57 23.15
C PHE A 252 31.60 -14.80 24.34
N ALA A 253 32.20 -14.73 25.52
CA ALA A 253 33.26 -15.48 26.17
C ALA A 253 33.25 -14.90 27.58
N GLY A 254 32.47 -15.50 28.48
CA GLY A 254 32.48 -15.07 29.88
C GLY A 254 33.65 -15.74 30.59
N ARG A 255 34.79 -15.05 30.63
CA ARG A 255 35.72 -14.93 31.76
C ARG A 255 36.86 -14.00 31.43
#